data_AF-A0A349N0G6-F1
#
_entry.id   AF-A0A349N0G6-F1
#
_cell.length_a   1.000
_cell.length_b   1.000
_cell.length_c   1.000
_cell.angle_alpha   90.00
_cell.angle_beta   90.00
_cell.angle_gamma   90.00
#
_symmetry.space_group_name_H-M   'P 1'
#
loop_
_entity.id
_entity.type
_entity.pdbx_description
1 polymer ?
#
loop_
_entity_poly.entity_id
_entity_poly.type
_entity_poly.pdbx_seq_one_letter_code
_entity_poly.pdbx_strand_id
1 'polypeptide(L)'
;MVRIPLWIYLSPAYRAAYPENADMLKNHENAYFTNDLMFDTVSGLIWGQSNYYASRYDLSSPDYSLPLEEARTLHGRRAISEDPALHS
;
A
#
# COMPACT_ATOMS: atom_id res chain seq x y z
N MET A 1 18.37 1.88 5.66
CA MET A 1 17.13 2.40 6.28
C MET A 1 15.99 2.03 5.34
N VAL A 2 15.02 1.23 5.78
CA VAL A 2 13.85 0.81 4.98
C VAL A 2 12.51 1.15 5.64
N ARG A 3 12.53 1.64 6.90
CA ARG A 3 11.34 2.11 7.61
C ARG A 3 11.12 3.59 7.39
N ILE A 4 9.90 3.94 7.02
CA ILE A 4 9.39 5.30 6.90
C ILE A 4 7.96 5.36 7.44
N PRO A 5 7.50 6.50 7.97
CA PRO A 5 6.10 6.67 8.31
C PRO A 5 5.24 6.83 7.04
N LEU A 6 4.01 6.30 7.06
CA LEU A 6 2.98 6.53 6.06
C LEU A 6 1.67 6.88 6.76
N TRP A 7 0.97 7.89 6.24
CA TRP A 7 -0.36 8.28 6.70
C TRP A 7 -1.23 8.61 5.49
N ILE A 8 -2.44 8.07 5.44
CA ILE A 8 -3.43 8.40 4.42
C ILE A 8 -4.64 8.99 5.13
N TYR A 9 -5.01 10.21 4.74
CA TYR A 9 -6.22 10.88 5.23
C TYR A 9 -7.26 10.94 4.12
N LEU A 10 -8.48 10.49 4.45
CA LEU A 10 -9.65 10.59 3.60
C LEU A 10 -10.63 11.61 4.20
N SER A 11 -11.29 12.41 3.36
CA SER A 11 -12.32 13.33 3.85
C SER A 11 -13.58 12.56 4.29
N PRO A 12 -14.45 13.13 5.15
CA PRO A 12 -15.73 12.50 5.50
C PRO A 12 -16.59 12.18 4.26
N ALA A 13 -16.59 13.08 3.27
CA ALA A 13 -17.32 12.88 2.02
C ALA A 13 -16.75 11.70 1.21
N TYR A 14 -15.42 11.57 1.15
CA TYR A 14 -14.79 10.43 0.46
C TYR A 14 -15.15 9.11 1.15
N ARG A 15 -15.04 9.03 2.48
CA ARG A 15 -15.41 7.82 3.23
C ARG A 15 -16.88 7.42 3.06
N ALA A 16 -17.77 8.41 2.92
CA ALA A 16 -19.18 8.14 2.66
C ALA A 16 -19.44 7.63 1.23
N ALA A 17 -18.69 8.14 0.25
CA ALA A 17 -18.82 7.72 -1.15
C ALA A 17 -18.15 6.36 -1.44
N TYR A 18 -17.01 6.09 -0.80
CA TYR A 18 -16.17 4.92 -1.04
C TYR A 18 -15.77 4.25 0.29
N PRO A 19 -16.75 3.68 1.03
CA PRO A 19 -16.51 3.07 2.33
C PRO A 19 -15.53 1.89 2.24
N GLU A 20 -15.60 1.09 1.18
CA GLU A 20 -14.74 -0.09 0.99
C GLU A 20 -13.25 0.28 0.92
N ASN A 21 -12.85 1.30 0.15
CA ASN A 21 -11.46 1.75 0.12
C ASN A 21 -10.96 2.20 1.50
N ALA A 22 -11.82 2.88 2.26
CA ALA A 22 -11.47 3.35 3.61
C ALA A 22 -11.30 2.17 4.57
N ASP A 23 -12.19 1.18 4.50
CA ASP A 23 -12.14 -0.02 5.32
C ASP A 23 -10.91 -0.88 4.98
N MET A 24 -10.58 -1.04 3.69
CA MET A 24 -9.40 -1.80 3.26
C MET A 24 -8.10 -1.16 3.73
N LEU A 25 -7.96 0.17 3.63
CA LEU A 25 -6.81 0.87 4.18
C LEU A 25 -6.65 0.63 5.69
N LYS A 26 -7.76 0.54 6.43
CA LYS A 26 -7.71 0.24 7.87
C LYS A 26 -7.34 -1.22 8.14
N ASN A 27 -7.89 -2.15 7.36
CA ASN A 27 -7.57 -3.58 7.47
C ASN A 27 -6.10 -3.87 7.13
N HIS A 28 -5.51 -3.11 6.21
CA HIS A 28 -4.11 -3.24 5.80
C HIS A 28 -3.13 -2.36 6.58
N GLU A 29 -3.55 -1.74 7.69
CA GLU A 29 -2.69 -0.85 8.51
C GLU A 29 -1.36 -1.50 8.95
N ASN A 30 -1.39 -2.82 9.20
CA ASN A 30 -0.21 -3.59 9.62
C ASN A 30 0.37 -4.47 8.50
N ALA A 31 -0.12 -4.35 7.27
CA ALA A 31 0.43 -5.09 6.15
C ALA A 31 1.79 -4.52 5.74
N TYR A 32 2.65 -5.37 5.16
CA TYR A 32 3.87 -4.86 4.54
C TYR A 32 3.51 -3.94 3.38
N PHE A 33 4.20 -2.82 3.28
CA PHE A 33 4.04 -1.84 2.22
C PHE A 33 5.41 -1.22 1.90
N THR A 34 5.59 -0.76 0.67
CA THR A 34 6.80 -0.03 0.26
C THR A 34 6.41 1.19 -0.56
N ASN A 35 7.22 2.26 -0.50
CA ASN A 35 7.00 3.48 -1.28
C ASN A 35 6.97 3.24 -2.80
N ASP A 36 7.51 2.12 -3.27
CA ASP A 36 7.54 1.76 -4.69
C ASP A 36 6.11 1.44 -5.20
N LEU A 37 5.17 1.08 -4.31
CA LEU A 37 3.77 0.76 -4.63
C LEU A 37 2.81 1.96 -4.51
N MET A 38 3.33 3.17 -4.27
CA MET A 38 2.50 4.37 -4.13
C MET A 38 1.65 4.66 -5.38
N PHE A 39 2.14 4.28 -6.56
CA PHE A 39 1.42 4.51 -7.82
C PHE A 39 0.06 3.83 -7.84
N ASP A 40 0.02 2.51 -7.57
CA ASP A 40 -1.22 1.73 -7.59
C ASP A 40 -2.18 2.19 -6.50
N THR A 41 -1.66 2.44 -5.28
CA THR A 41 -2.47 2.92 -4.15
C THR A 41 -3.13 4.27 -4.44
N VAL A 42 -2.39 5.24 -4.99
CA VAL A 42 -2.97 6.54 -5.36
C VAL A 42 -3.96 6.38 -6.50
N SER A 43 -3.66 5.54 -7.49
CA SER A 43 -4.55 5.27 -8.63
C SER A 43 -5.89 4.69 -8.19
N GLY A 44 -5.88 3.74 -7.24
CA GLY A 44 -7.10 3.19 -6.64
C GLY A 44 -7.93 4.25 -5.92
N LEU A 45 -7.29 5.09 -5.11
CA LEU A 45 -7.97 6.16 -4.36
C LEU A 45 -8.58 7.25 -5.25
N ILE A 46 -7.98 7.56 -6.39
CA ILE A 46 -8.53 8.56 -7.31
C ILE A 46 -9.42 7.94 -8.40
N TRP A 47 -9.69 6.63 -8.33
CA TRP A 47 -10.44 5.88 -9.34
C TRP A 47 -9.82 6.01 -10.75
N GLY A 48 -8.50 6.19 -10.82
CA GLY A 48 -7.71 6.40 -12.03
C GLY A 48 -7.31 5.09 -12.69
N GLN A 49 -8.29 4.31 -13.14
CA GLN A 49 -8.02 3.02 -13.79
C GLN A 49 -7.16 3.21 -15.05
N SER A 50 -6.10 2.41 -15.17
CA SER A 50 -5.22 2.38 -16.33
C SER A 50 -4.72 0.96 -16.61
N ASN A 51 -4.13 0.74 -17.77
CA ASN A 51 -3.48 -0.52 -18.13
C ASN A 51 -2.19 -0.80 -17.35
N TYR A 52 -1.74 0.14 -16.52
CA TYR A 52 -0.56 0.01 -15.65
C TYR A 52 -0.92 -0.25 -14.19
N TYR A 53 -2.21 -0.14 -13.84
CA TYR A 53 -2.69 -0.36 -12.48
C TYR A 53 -2.81 -1.87 -12.18
N ALA A 54 -2.36 -2.28 -10.99
CA ALA A 54 -2.51 -3.63 -10.48
C ALA A 54 -3.11 -3.62 -9.06
N SER A 55 -4.33 -4.17 -8.90
CA SER A 55 -5.06 -4.18 -7.61
C SER A 55 -4.29 -4.87 -6.48
N ARG A 56 -3.50 -5.91 -6.78
CA ARG A 56 -2.63 -6.58 -5.79
C ARG A 56 -1.60 -5.65 -5.12
N TYR A 57 -1.29 -4.50 -5.71
CA TYR A 57 -0.34 -3.51 -5.21
C TYR A 57 -1.00 -2.23 -4.67
N ASP A 58 -2.33 -2.15 -4.69
CA ASP A 58 -3.10 -1.04 -4.14
C ASP A 58 -3.50 -1.34 -2.69
N LEU A 59 -2.95 -0.60 -1.74
CA LEU A 59 -3.24 -0.77 -0.31
C LEU A 59 -4.72 -0.58 0.05
N SER A 60 -5.48 0.14 -0.78
CA SER A 60 -6.92 0.39 -0.63
C SER A 60 -7.81 -0.65 -1.34
N SER A 61 -7.21 -1.64 -2.01
CA SER A 61 -7.93 -2.71 -2.70
C SER A 61 -8.12 -3.92 -1.79
N PRO A 62 -9.26 -4.65 -1.87
CA PRO A 62 -9.43 -5.94 -1.21
C PRO A 62 -8.47 -7.02 -1.72
N ASP A 63 -7.90 -6.85 -2.92
CA ASP A 63 -6.94 -7.80 -3.51
C ASP A 63 -5.50 -7.57 -3.03
N TYR A 64 -5.26 -6.56 -2.19
CA TYR A 64 -3.92 -6.19 -1.75
C TYR A 64 -3.18 -7.38 -1.14
N SER A 65 -2.01 -7.68 -1.69
CA SER A 65 -1.17 -8.75 -1.16
C SER A 65 0.29 -8.48 -1.49
N LEU A 66 1.07 -8.20 -0.45
CA LEU A 66 2.51 -8.06 -0.54
C LEU A 66 3.19 -8.95 0.51
N PRO A 67 3.59 -10.18 0.16
CA PRO A 67 4.33 -11.04 1.06
C PRO A 67 5.74 -10.47 1.32
N LEU A 68 6.32 -10.78 2.48
CA LEU A 68 7.62 -10.23 2.92
C LEU A 68 8.75 -10.55 1.92
N GLU A 69 8.68 -11.71 1.29
CA GLU A 69 9.64 -12.22 0.32
C GLU A 69 9.67 -11.40 -0.98
N GLU A 70 8.52 -10.81 -1.36
CA GLU A 70 8.36 -9.96 -2.54
C GLU A 70 8.55 -8.47 -2.23
N ALA A 71 8.44 -8.09 -0.96
CA ALA A 71 8.46 -6.70 -0.53
C ALA A 71 9.84 -6.04 -0.71
N ARG A 72 9.92 -5.12 -1.69
CA ARG A 72 11.14 -4.41 -2.07
C ARG A 72 10.91 -2.91 -2.19
N THR A 73 11.94 -2.13 -1.87
CA THR A 73 11.99 -0.66 -1.99
C THR A 73 13.20 -0.25 -2.84
N LEU A 74 13.36 1.05 -3.08
CA LEU A 74 14.46 1.65 -3.84
C LEU A 74 14.47 1.18 -5.30
N HIS A 75 13.30 1.21 -5.95
CA HIS A 75 13.05 0.67 -7.29
C HIS A 75 13.39 -0.82 -7.37
N GLY A 76 12.90 -1.59 -6.39
CA GLY A 76 13.12 -3.04 -6.30
C GLY A 76 14.52 -3.49 -5.87
N ARG A 77 15.46 -2.55 -5.65
CA ARG A 77 16.87 -2.88 -5.38
C ARG A 77 17.13 -3.40 -3.97
N ARG A 78 16.25 -3.13 -3.02
CA ARG A 78 16.45 -3.49 -1.61
C ARG A 78 15.26 -4.25 -1.07
N ALA A 79 15.48 -5.44 -0.51
CA ALA A 79 14.42 -6.19 0.17
C ALA A 79 14.17 -5.60 1.57
N ILE A 80 12.91 -5.47 1.98
CA ILE A 80 12.61 -4.96 3.33
C ILE A 80 12.92 -6.00 4.42
N SER A 81 13.01 -7.29 4.05
CA SER A 81 13.42 -8.38 4.94
C SER A 81 14.85 -8.23 5.48
N GLU A 82 15.66 -7.35 4.89
CA GLU A 82 16.98 -6.97 5.41
C GLU A 82 16.90 -6.04 6.64
N ASP A 83 15.70 -5.58 7.02
CA ASP A 83 15.51 -4.74 8.20
C ASP A 83 15.79 -5.53 9.50
N PRO A 84 16.80 -5.14 10.30
CA PRO A 84 17.12 -5.84 11.54
C PRO A 84 15.95 -5.93 12.51
N ALA A 85 15.04 -4.96 12.49
CA ALA A 85 13.91 -4.90 13.42
C ALA A 85 12.72 -5.80 12.99
N LEU A 86 12.86 -6.61 11.94
CA LEU A 86 11.93 -7.71 11.62
C LEU A 86 12.39 -9.06 12.21
N HIS A 87 13.61 -9.11 12.74
CA HIS A 87 14.23 -10.34 13.30
C HIS A 87 14.41 -10.27 14.82
N SER A 88 13.83 -9.25 15.46
CA SER A 88 14.01 -8.92 16.89
C SER A 88 12.77 -9.23 17.72
#